data_AF-A0A380CQF4-F1
#
_entry.id   AF-A0A380CQF4-F1
#
_cell.length_a   1.000
_cell.length_b   1.000
_cell.length_c   1.000
_cell.angle_alpha   90.00
_cell.angle_beta   90.00
_cell.angle_gamma   90.00
#
_symmetry.space_group_name_H-M   'P 1'
#
loop_
_entity.id
_entity.type
_entity.pdbx_description
1 polymer ?
#
loop_
_entity_poly.entity_id
_entity_poly.type
_entity_poly.pdbx_seq_one_letter_code
_entity_poly.pdbx_strand_id
1 'polypeptide(L)'
;MATEKLTREVVSTSNQEASKATFNGWNLNFVTSKVGSTVKSINVNGTKDNKNVVASFNETGAISVTFMNGDVDNLLATTLFDEMKAIKLE
;
A
#
# COMPACT_ATOMS: atom_id res chain seq x y z
N MET A 1 17.85 -17.46 1.32
CA MET A 1 17.47 -16.04 1.25
C MET A 1 16.17 -15.91 2.03
N ALA A 2 16.11 -15.05 3.04
CA ALA A 2 14.89 -14.83 3.80
C ALA A 2 13.98 -13.90 3.00
N THR A 3 12.81 -14.38 2.60
CA THR A 3 11.78 -13.55 1.96
C THR A 3 11.23 -12.60 3.03
N GLU A 4 11.60 -11.32 2.97
CA GLU A 4 11.02 -10.29 3.83
C GLU A 4 9.52 -10.18 3.53
N LYS A 5 8.68 -10.57 4.49
CA LYS A 5 7.22 -10.53 4.36
C LYS A 5 6.71 -9.20 4.93
N LEU A 6 6.00 -8.44 4.10
CA LEU A 6 5.28 -7.24 4.54
C LEU A 6 4.26 -7.63 5.62
N THR A 7 4.39 -7.08 6.81
CA THR A 7 3.46 -7.33 7.94
C THR A 7 2.80 -6.01 8.31
N ARG A 8 1.46 -5.97 8.28
CA ARG A 8 0.66 -4.78 8.52
C ARG A 8 0.07 -4.77 9.94
N GLU A 9 0.17 -3.64 10.64
CA GLU A 9 -0.61 -3.38 11.87
C GLU A 9 -1.90 -2.65 11.50
N VAL A 10 -3.07 -3.24 11.77
CA VAL A 10 -4.36 -2.76 11.27
C VAL A 10 -5.17 -2.06 12.37
N VAL A 11 -5.57 -0.82 12.11
CA VAL A 11 -6.52 -0.04 12.92
C VAL A 11 -7.78 0.19 12.07
N SER A 12 -8.86 -0.52 12.38
CA SER A 12 -10.11 -0.50 11.60
C SER A 12 -11.25 0.26 12.30
N THR A 13 -11.99 1.03 11.51
CA THR A 13 -13.33 1.56 11.80
C THR A 13 -14.31 0.97 10.79
N SER A 14 -15.62 1.22 10.94
CA SER A 14 -16.66 0.64 10.07
C SER A 14 -16.49 0.95 8.57
N ASN A 15 -15.82 2.05 8.23
CA ASN A 15 -15.67 2.50 6.84
C ASN A 15 -14.21 2.74 6.40
N GLN A 16 -13.26 2.62 7.32
CA GLN A 16 -11.86 2.92 7.02
C GLN A 16 -10.92 2.06 7.86
N GLU A 17 -9.90 1.56 7.21
CA GLU A 17 -8.82 0.77 7.81
C GLU A 17 -7.49 1.47 7.52
N ALA A 18 -6.79 1.86 8.58
CA ALA A 18 -5.43 2.40 8.47
C ALA A 18 -4.44 1.31 8.89
N SER A 19 -3.33 1.18 8.18
CA SER A 19 -2.30 0.24 8.58
C SER A 19 -0.90 0.61 8.13
N LYS A 20 0.10 0.13 8.84
CA LYS A 20 1.51 0.46 8.59
C LYS A 20 2.31 -0.80 8.29
N ALA A 21 3.28 -0.68 7.39
CA ALA A 21 4.25 -1.73 7.13
C ALA A 21 5.62 -1.17 6.77
N THR A 22 6.65 -1.99 6.91
CA THR A 22 8.01 -1.66 6.46
C THR A 22 8.49 -2.68 5.44
N PHE A 23 9.11 -2.21 4.35
CA PHE A 23 9.65 -3.08 3.30
C PHE A 23 10.91 -2.48 2.69
N ASN A 24 12.04 -3.19 2.71
CA ASN A 24 13.31 -2.72 2.14
C ASN A 24 13.68 -1.27 2.57
N GLY A 25 13.44 -0.92 3.84
CA GLY A 25 13.67 0.42 4.39
C GLY A 25 12.60 1.47 4.06
N TRP A 26 11.56 1.14 3.31
CA TRP A 26 10.39 1.99 3.12
C TRP A 26 9.42 1.86 4.30
N ASN A 27 8.97 3.00 4.83
CA ASN A 27 7.87 3.07 5.78
C ASN A 27 6.58 3.35 5.00
N LEU A 28 5.66 2.40 4.99
CA LEU A 28 4.43 2.43 4.20
C LEU A 28 3.23 2.61 5.12
N ASN A 29 2.34 3.53 4.77
CA ASN A 29 1.07 3.76 5.46
C ASN A 29 -0.09 3.58 4.46
N PHE A 30 -0.87 2.54 4.67
CA PHE A 30 -2.05 2.18 3.91
C PHE A 30 -3.29 2.77 4.57
N VAL A 31 -4.17 3.31 3.76
CA VAL A 31 -5.50 3.78 4.13
C VAL A 31 -6.50 3.15 3.16
N THR A 32 -7.21 2.15 3.64
CA THR A 32 -8.21 1.40 2.89
C THR A 32 -9.60 1.91 3.27
N SER A 33 -10.39 2.35 2.29
CA SER A 33 -11.79 2.72 2.48
C SER A 33 -12.69 1.53 2.16
N LYS A 34 -13.62 1.22 3.05
CA LYS A 34 -14.56 0.09 2.94
C LYS A 34 -15.99 0.60 3.03
N VAL A 35 -16.91 -0.01 2.29
CA VAL A 35 -18.36 0.14 2.46
C VAL A 35 -18.94 -1.26 2.65
N GLY A 36 -19.36 -1.55 3.88
CA GLY A 36 -19.64 -2.94 4.27
C GLY A 36 -18.38 -3.79 4.16
N SER A 37 -18.47 -4.92 3.45
CA SER A 37 -17.33 -5.80 3.15
C SER A 37 -16.59 -5.42 1.87
N THR A 38 -16.99 -4.38 1.15
CA THR A 38 -16.38 -4.04 -0.14
C THR A 38 -15.32 -2.95 0.00
N VAL A 39 -14.09 -3.25 -0.41
CA VAL A 39 -13.02 -2.24 -0.54
C VAL A 39 -13.31 -1.31 -1.72
N LYS A 40 -13.38 -0.01 -1.44
CA LYS A 40 -13.64 1.06 -2.43
C LYS A 40 -12.38 1.74 -2.91
N SER A 41 -11.42 1.94 -2.01
CA SER A 41 -10.13 2.53 -2.36
C SER A 41 -9.04 2.10 -1.39
N ILE A 42 -7.81 2.13 -1.87
CA ILE A 42 -6.61 1.93 -1.05
C ILE A 42 -5.65 3.06 -1.43
N ASN A 43 -5.18 3.81 -0.46
CA ASN A 43 -4.11 4.78 -0.63
C ASN A 43 -2.92 4.35 0.19
N VAL A 44 -1.74 4.33 -0.42
CA VAL A 44 -0.49 3.98 0.24
C VAL A 44 0.46 5.15 0.08
N ASN A 45 0.92 5.68 1.21
CA ASN A 45 1.98 6.67 1.24
C ASN A 45 3.22 6.02 1.84
N GLY A 46 4.31 6.04 1.10
CA GLY A 46 5.58 5.45 1.50
C GLY A 46 6.70 6.48 1.56
N THR A 47 7.54 6.40 2.58
CA THR A 47 8.71 7.25 2.73
C THR A 47 9.96 6.42 3.00
N LYS A 48 11.08 6.81 2.40
CA LYS A 48 12.41 6.26 2.66
C LYS A 48 13.44 7.37 2.49
N ASP A 49 14.12 7.74 3.57
CA ASP A 49 15.02 8.90 3.60
C ASP A 49 14.31 10.17 3.09
N ASN A 50 14.70 10.68 1.92
CA ASN A 50 14.09 11.84 1.24
C ASN A 50 13.24 11.44 0.02
N LYS A 51 13.04 10.15 -0.22
CA LYS A 51 12.26 9.58 -1.32
C LYS A 51 10.84 9.30 -0.86
N ASN A 52 9.88 9.46 -1.77
CA ASN A 52 8.47 9.19 -1.51
C ASN A 52 7.89 8.29 -2.58
N VAL A 53 6.93 7.45 -2.19
CA VAL A 53 6.10 6.69 -3.11
C VAL A 53 4.64 6.90 -2.73
N VAL A 54 3.79 7.08 -3.73
CA VAL A 54 2.34 7.10 -3.56
C VAL A 54 1.77 6.03 -4.45
N ALA A 55 1.06 5.08 -3.85
CA ALA A 55 0.26 4.12 -4.58
C ALA A 55 -1.22 4.32 -4.28
N SER A 56 -2.06 4.17 -5.29
CA SER A 56 -3.51 4.29 -5.11
C SER A 56 -4.26 3.27 -5.95
N PHE A 57 -5.34 2.77 -5.37
CA PHE A 57 -6.33 1.92 -5.98
C PHE A 57 -7.70 2.55 -5.78
N ASN A 58 -8.55 2.42 -6.80
CA ASN A 58 -9.97 2.76 -6.72
C ASN A 58 -10.84 1.61 -7.26
N GLU A 59 -12.13 1.68 -6.97
CA GLU A 59 -13.11 0.64 -7.34
C GLU A 59 -13.23 0.35 -8.84
N THR A 60 -12.71 1.22 -9.71
CA THR A 60 -12.67 0.99 -11.17
C THR A 60 -11.54 0.04 -11.59
N GLY A 61 -10.66 -0.36 -10.67
CA GLY A 61 -9.59 -1.33 -10.91
C GLY A 61 -8.25 -0.70 -11.27
N ALA A 62 -8.16 0.62 -11.35
CA ALA A 62 -6.90 1.30 -11.64
C ALA A 62 -5.99 1.26 -10.41
N ILE A 63 -4.83 0.63 -10.53
CA ILE A 63 -3.74 0.73 -9.56
C ILE A 63 -2.67 1.63 -10.18
N SER A 64 -2.27 2.66 -9.46
CA SER A 64 -1.16 3.54 -9.81
C SER A 64 -0.10 3.48 -8.72
N VAL A 65 1.18 3.54 -9.11
CA VAL A 65 2.32 3.66 -8.20
C VAL A 65 3.24 4.72 -8.78
N THR A 66 3.47 5.78 -8.01
CA THR A 66 4.26 6.93 -8.44
C THR A 66 5.39 7.16 -7.45
N PHE A 67 6.62 7.19 -7.94
CA PHE A 67 7.80 7.53 -7.16
C PHE A 67 8.11 9.02 -7.32
N MET A 68 8.51 9.66 -6.23
CA MET A 68 8.90 11.06 -6.18
C MET A 68 10.28 11.19 -5.53
N ASN A 69 11.08 12.13 -6.05
CA ASN A 69 12.41 12.49 -5.53
C ASN A 69 13.42 11.32 -5.48
N GLY A 70 13.40 10.41 -6.45
CA GLY A 70 14.40 9.35 -6.56
C GLY A 70 14.13 8.34 -7.67
N ASP A 71 15.00 7.34 -7.78
CA ASP A 71 14.85 6.23 -8.72
C ASP A 71 13.66 5.33 -8.37
N VAL A 72 13.07 4.76 -9.42
CA VAL A 72 11.99 3.77 -9.30
C VAL A 72 12.53 2.50 -8.64
N ASP A 73 11.90 2.09 -7.55
CA ASP A 73 12.16 0.80 -6.88
C ASP A 73 11.18 -0.24 -7.43
N ASN A 74 11.60 -0.97 -8.48
CA ASN A 74 10.74 -1.95 -9.15
C ASN A 74 10.24 -3.06 -8.20
N LEU A 75 11.07 -3.46 -7.23
CA LEU A 75 10.67 -4.49 -6.26
C LEU A 75 9.57 -3.97 -5.35
N LEU A 76 9.71 -2.73 -4.86
CA LEU A 76 8.65 -2.07 -4.10
C LEU A 76 7.37 -1.92 -4.93
N ALA A 77 7.50 -1.51 -6.20
CA ALA A 77 6.34 -1.32 -7.07
C ALA A 77 5.54 -2.62 -7.24
N THR A 78 6.20 -3.73 -7.59
CA THR A 78 5.56 -5.05 -7.70
C THR A 78 4.93 -5.48 -6.38
N THR A 79 5.65 -5.31 -5.27
CA THR A 79 5.16 -5.70 -3.93
C THR A 79 3.92 -4.89 -3.54
N LEU A 80 3.90 -3.58 -3.79
CA LEU A 80 2.72 -2.73 -3.56
C LEU A 80 1.54 -3.15 -4.43
N PHE A 81 1.79 -3.47 -5.71
CA PHE A 81 0.75 -3.96 -6.61
C PHE A 81 0.12 -5.26 -6.11
N ASP A 82 0.92 -6.22 -5.66
CA ASP A 82 0.43 -7.51 -5.17
C ASP A 82 -0.31 -7.37 -3.84
N GLU A 83 0.22 -6.58 -2.91
CA GLU A 83 -0.43 -6.32 -1.62
C GLU A 83 -1.80 -5.63 -1.82
N MET A 84 -1.87 -4.60 -2.67
CA MET A 84 -3.13 -3.89 -2.92
C MET A 84 -4.17 -4.79 -3.59
N LYS A 85 -3.75 -5.74 -4.43
CA LYS A 85 -4.64 -6.77 -4.99
C LYS A 85 -5.12 -7.75 -3.92
N ALA A 86 -4.27 -8.16 -2.99
CA ALA A 86 -4.66 -9.02 -1.89
C ALA A 86 -5.72 -8.34 -1.01
N ILE A 87 -5.48 -7.07 -0.61
CA ILE A 87 -6.43 -6.27 0.19
C ILE A 87 -7.78 -6.13 -0.51
N LYS A 88 -7.80 -5.96 -1.84
CA LYS A 88 -9.05 -5.88 -2.61
C LYS A 88 -9.91 -7.16 -2.49
N LEU A 89 -9.29 -8.32 -2.29
CA LEU A 89 -9.96 -9.61 -2.24
C LEU A 89 -10.38 -10.03 -0.82
N GLU A 90 -10.02 -9.26 0.20
CA GLU A 90 -10.49 -9.42 1.60
C GLU A 90 -11.95 -8.97 1.77
#